data_AF-A0AAD5G430-F1
#
_entry.id   AF-A0AAD5G430-F1
#
_cell.length_a   1.000
_cell.length_b   1.000
_cell.length_c   1.000
_cell.angle_alpha   90.00
_cell.angle_beta   90.00
_cell.angle_gamma   90.00
#
_symmetry.space_group_name_H-M   'P 1'
#
loop_
_entity.id
_entity.type
_entity.pdbx_description
1 polymer ?
#
loop_
_entity_poly.entity_id
_entity_poly.type
_entity_poly.pdbx_seq_one_letter_code
_entity_poly.pdbx_strand_id
1 'polypeptide(L)'
;MEEKQMNQMSKMKVQDKRMKLAFFTAMSNIVVAKDKDQYGPDKEFRRVVTLDAVLIEKSRTLSRGGKPRGEELTNVRQQISEMVRHYKGLEKQNTDPKLNIAKSQQEAAAVPSKAELTQIEELQKKEIKSLTNGSNFKVSELRSKIKNAGGERLKSQKLKVTKIKNVSTVFEVAKQVLGQVG
;
A
#
# COMPACT_ATOMS: atom_id res chain seq x y z
N MET A 1 12.17 -41.58 50.59
CA MET A 1 13.32 -41.49 49.64
C MET A 1 13.10 -40.45 48.52
N GLU A 2 11.87 -40.00 48.27
CA GLU A 2 11.52 -39.05 47.20
C GLU A 2 11.91 -37.59 47.52
N GLU A 3 11.89 -37.20 48.79
CA GLU A 3 12.14 -35.81 49.23
C GLU A 3 13.57 -35.30 48.94
N LYS A 4 14.59 -36.16 49.11
CA LYS A 4 15.99 -35.80 48.80
C LYS A 4 16.27 -35.65 47.30
N GLN A 5 15.51 -36.34 46.44
CA GLN A 5 15.63 -36.21 44.99
C GLN A 5 14.90 -34.94 44.49
N MET A 6 13.78 -34.60 45.12
CA MET A 6 13.06 -33.35 44.85
C MET A 6 13.91 -32.11 45.16
N ASN A 7 14.66 -32.13 46.26
CA ASN A 7 15.44 -30.97 46.71
C ASN A 7 16.65 -30.66 45.80
N GLN A 8 17.16 -31.64 45.03
CA GLN A 8 18.24 -31.43 44.08
C GLN A 8 17.75 -30.93 42.70
N MET A 9 16.51 -31.25 42.31
CA MET A 9 15.88 -30.70 41.10
C MET A 9 15.58 -29.19 41.20
N SER A 10 15.63 -28.61 42.40
CA SER A 10 15.36 -27.19 42.67
C SER A 10 16.40 -26.21 42.10
N LYS A 11 17.58 -26.69 41.66
CA LYS A 11 18.68 -25.83 41.20
C LYS A 11 18.59 -25.37 39.74
N MET A 12 17.68 -25.94 38.94
CA MET A 12 17.52 -25.59 37.52
C MET A 12 16.10 -25.05 37.25
N LYS A 13 16.00 -23.88 36.62
CA LYS A 13 14.71 -23.25 36.26
C LYS A 13 14.49 -23.33 34.75
N VAL A 14 13.41 -23.99 34.33
CA VAL A 14 12.94 -24.00 32.94
C VAL A 14 11.98 -22.82 32.73
N GLN A 15 12.37 -21.85 31.90
CA GLN A 15 11.58 -20.63 31.66
C GLN A 15 10.35 -20.89 30.75
N ASP A 16 10.53 -21.62 29.64
CA ASP A 16 9.41 -21.94 28.74
C ASP A 16 8.63 -23.16 29.24
N LYS A 17 7.33 -22.99 29.51
CA LYS A 17 6.44 -24.05 29.97
C LYS A 17 6.37 -25.21 28.97
N ARG A 18 6.50 -24.96 27.67
CA ARG A 18 6.47 -25.98 26.61
C ARG A 18 7.66 -26.92 26.67
N MET A 19 8.79 -26.47 27.23
CA MET A 19 10.00 -27.28 27.36
C MET A 19 10.06 -28.10 28.66
N LYS A 20 9.12 -27.89 29.59
CA LYS A 20 9.12 -28.61 30.88
C LYS A 20 9.05 -30.12 30.68
N LEU A 21 8.18 -30.61 29.81
CA LEU A 21 8.03 -32.04 29.57
C LEU A 21 9.33 -32.66 29.04
N ALA A 22 9.94 -32.04 28.02
CA ALA A 22 11.20 -32.50 27.45
C ALA A 22 12.34 -32.51 28.48
N PHE A 23 12.41 -31.46 29.31
CA PHE A 23 13.38 -31.37 30.40
C PHE A 23 13.17 -32.47 31.44
N PHE A 24 11.94 -32.68 31.92
CA PHE A 24 11.64 -33.72 32.89
C PHE A 24 11.94 -35.10 32.32
N THR A 25 11.55 -35.41 31.08
CA THR A 25 11.87 -36.69 30.44
C THR A 25 13.38 -36.94 30.36
N ALA A 26 14.17 -35.93 30.01
CA ALA A 26 15.62 -36.06 29.92
C ALA A 26 16.29 -36.30 31.29
N MET A 27 15.76 -35.69 32.35
CA MET A 27 16.35 -35.72 33.70
C MET A 27 15.71 -36.76 34.63
N SER A 28 14.55 -37.31 34.29
CA SER A 28 13.70 -38.16 35.16
C SER A 28 14.40 -39.41 35.68
N ASN A 29 15.50 -39.82 35.06
CA ASN A 29 16.20 -41.03 35.41
C ASN A 29 17.69 -40.81 35.75
N ILE A 30 18.01 -39.60 36.19
CA ILE A 30 19.35 -39.20 36.63
C ILE A 30 19.31 -38.90 38.13
N VAL A 31 20.22 -39.51 38.88
CA VAL A 31 20.47 -39.18 40.29
C VAL A 31 21.79 -38.43 40.36
N VAL A 32 21.81 -37.35 41.15
CA VAL A 32 23.03 -36.62 41.45
C VAL A 32 23.49 -37.02 42.85
N ALA A 33 24.75 -37.42 42.98
CA ALA A 33 25.35 -37.78 44.26
C ALA A 33 26.68 -37.08 44.48
N LYS A 34 27.08 -37.04 45.75
CA LYS A 34 28.39 -36.53 46.13
C LYS A 34 29.49 -37.50 45.71
N ASP A 35 29.34 -38.77 46.10
CA ASP A 35 30.35 -39.80 45.95
C ASP A 35 29.74 -41.10 45.38
N LYS A 36 30.59 -41.95 44.75
CA LYS A 36 30.18 -43.22 44.13
C LYS A 36 29.61 -44.22 45.14
N ASP A 37 30.08 -44.16 46.38
CA ASP A 37 29.72 -45.09 47.46
C ASP A 37 28.36 -44.76 48.10
N GLN A 38 27.78 -43.61 47.75
CA GLN A 38 26.50 -43.16 48.28
C GLN A 38 25.28 -43.79 47.57
N TYR A 39 25.52 -44.72 46.63
CA TYR A 39 24.49 -45.42 45.85
C TYR A 39 24.12 -46.77 46.45
N GLY A 40 22.81 -46.94 46.73
CA GLY A 40 22.25 -48.17 47.29
C GLY A 40 22.30 -49.40 46.35
N PRO A 41 21.90 -50.59 46.85
CA PRO A 41 22.06 -51.88 46.16
C PRO A 41 21.18 -52.10 44.92
N ASP A 42 20.09 -51.33 44.74
CA ASP A 42 19.19 -51.39 43.56
C ASP A 42 19.80 -50.69 42.33
N LYS A 43 20.89 -51.28 41.83
CA LYS A 43 21.87 -50.71 40.90
C LYS A 43 21.47 -50.72 39.42
N GLU A 44 20.28 -51.18 39.05
CA GLU A 44 19.99 -51.53 37.65
C GLU A 44 19.25 -50.45 36.85
N PHE A 45 18.66 -49.44 37.52
CA PHE A 45 17.66 -48.61 36.85
C PHE A 45 17.97 -47.12 36.67
N ARG A 46 19.04 -46.56 37.26
CA ARG A 46 19.27 -45.10 37.25
C ARG A 46 20.64 -44.70 36.73
N ARG A 47 20.69 -43.63 35.92
CA ARG A 47 21.94 -42.94 35.58
C ARG A 47 22.39 -42.12 36.79
N VAL A 48 23.69 -42.09 37.04
CA VAL A 48 24.28 -41.44 38.21
C VAL A 48 25.28 -40.41 37.74
N VAL A 49 25.14 -39.17 38.21
CA VAL A 49 26.13 -38.11 37.98
C VAL A 49 26.75 -37.74 39.32
N THR A 50 28.07 -37.83 39.44
CA THR A 50 28.80 -37.30 40.61
C THR A 50 29.14 -35.83 40.42
N LEU A 51 29.42 -35.12 41.52
CA LEU A 51 29.89 -33.74 41.46
C LEU A 51 31.22 -33.59 40.69
N ASP A 52 32.03 -34.65 40.62
CA ASP A 52 33.27 -34.72 39.84
C ASP A 52 33.03 -34.97 38.34
N ALA A 53 31.80 -34.77 37.86
CA ALA A 53 31.38 -34.97 36.47
C ALA A 53 31.64 -36.39 35.94
N VAL A 54 31.53 -37.39 36.82
CA VAL A 54 31.49 -38.81 36.42
C VAL A 54 30.02 -39.21 36.21
N LEU A 55 29.69 -39.64 34.99
CA LEU A 55 28.40 -40.23 34.65
C LEU A 55 28.54 -41.75 34.65
N ILE A 56 27.73 -42.43 35.45
CA ILE A 56 27.57 -43.88 35.45
C ILE A 56 26.24 -44.18 34.76
N GLU A 57 26.30 -44.90 33.64
CA GLU A 57 25.12 -45.31 32.90
C GLU A 57 24.50 -46.60 33.47
N LYS A 58 23.27 -46.91 33.07
CA LYS A 58 22.60 -48.19 33.45
C LYS A 58 23.42 -49.42 33.04
N SER A 59 24.15 -49.32 31.94
CA SER A 59 25.08 -50.32 31.41
C SER A 59 26.31 -50.55 32.30
N ARG A 60 26.46 -49.77 33.40
CA ARG A 60 27.66 -49.68 34.24
C ARG A 60 28.88 -49.09 33.53
N THR A 61 28.72 -48.54 32.34
CA THR A 61 29.76 -47.75 31.69
C THR A 61 29.99 -46.46 32.48
N LEU A 62 31.27 -46.17 32.75
CA LEU A 62 31.72 -44.96 33.41
C LEU A 62 32.22 -43.98 32.36
N SER A 63 31.52 -42.86 32.21
CA SER A 63 32.00 -41.72 31.45
C SER A 63 32.57 -40.70 32.42
N ARG A 64 33.88 -40.51 32.40
CA ARG A 64 34.58 -39.47 33.15
C ARG A 64 34.75 -38.27 32.21
N GLY A 65 34.03 -37.19 32.48
CA GLY A 65 34.10 -35.99 31.65
C GLY A 65 35.51 -35.40 31.60
N GLY A 66 35.94 -34.97 30.41
CA GLY A 66 37.09 -34.07 30.25
C GLY A 66 36.74 -32.63 30.64
N LYS A 67 37.70 -31.70 30.50
CA LYS A 67 37.50 -30.27 30.80
C LYS A 67 36.23 -29.76 30.05
N PRO A 68 35.23 -29.23 30.76
CA PRO A 68 34.03 -28.74 30.10
C PRO A 68 34.40 -27.53 29.23
N ARG A 69 34.07 -27.58 27.92
CA ARG A 69 34.22 -26.43 27.00
C ARG A 69 33.16 -25.35 27.23
N GLY A 70 32.69 -25.20 28.48
CA GLY A 70 31.56 -24.35 28.85
C GLY A 70 31.79 -22.90 28.46
N GLU A 71 33.00 -22.38 28.66
CA GLU A 71 33.36 -20.97 28.41
C GLU A 71 33.33 -20.62 26.91
N GLU A 72 33.90 -21.47 26.05
CA GLU A 72 33.84 -21.30 24.59
C GLU A 72 32.40 -21.36 24.09
N LEU A 73 31.62 -22.32 24.58
CA LEU A 73 30.21 -22.48 24.22
C LEU A 73 29.36 -21.30 24.72
N THR A 74 29.69 -20.68 25.85
CA THR A 74 29.00 -19.48 26.32
C THR A 74 29.25 -18.28 25.42
N ASN A 75 30.49 -18.08 24.96
CA ASN A 75 30.82 -16.98 24.04
C ASN A 75 30.08 -17.14 22.70
N VAL A 76 30.13 -18.35 22.13
CA VAL A 76 29.41 -18.66 20.88
C VAL A 76 27.90 -18.47 21.04
N ARG A 77 27.31 -18.93 22.15
CA ARG A 77 25.87 -18.72 22.43
C ARG A 77 25.50 -17.25 22.57
N GLN A 78 26.37 -16.46 23.20
CA GLN A 78 26.16 -15.02 23.35
C GLN A 78 26.20 -14.32 22.00
N GLN A 79 27.21 -14.58 21.18
CA GLN A 79 27.34 -14.05 19.83
C GLN A 79 26.13 -14.41 18.95
N ILE A 80 25.69 -15.68 18.98
CA ILE A 80 24.49 -16.12 18.25
C ILE A 80 23.25 -15.36 18.73
N SER A 81 23.10 -15.18 20.05
CA SER A 81 21.95 -14.49 20.63
C SER A 81 21.92 -12.99 20.29
N GLU A 82 23.07 -12.34 20.22
CA GLU A 82 23.21 -10.96 19.76
C GLU A 82 22.87 -10.84 18.28
N MET A 83 23.42 -11.73 17.45
CA MET A 83 23.16 -11.77 16.02
C MET A 83 21.69 -12.02 15.69
N VAL A 84 21.02 -12.97 16.36
CA VAL A 84 19.59 -13.23 16.20
C VAL A 84 18.74 -12.01 16.56
N ARG A 85 19.09 -11.30 17.66
CA ARG A 85 18.42 -10.05 18.03
C ARG A 85 18.60 -8.97 16.96
N HIS A 86 19.81 -8.86 16.42
CA HIS A 86 20.13 -7.90 15.38
C HIS A 86 19.33 -8.16 14.08
N TYR A 87 19.33 -9.40 13.57
CA TYR A 87 18.55 -9.77 12.39
C TYR A 87 17.06 -9.52 12.56
N LYS A 88 16.49 -9.88 13.73
CA LYS A 88 15.09 -9.61 14.03
C LYS A 88 14.76 -8.12 14.08
N GLY A 89 15.70 -7.28 14.51
CA GLY A 89 15.58 -5.82 14.47
C GLY A 89 15.55 -5.29 13.03
N LEU A 90 16.48 -5.76 12.19
CA LEU A 90 16.54 -5.40 10.78
C LEU A 90 15.30 -5.84 9.99
N GLU A 91 14.76 -7.03 10.26
CA GLU A 91 13.52 -7.51 9.63
C GLU A 91 12.34 -6.57 9.93
N LYS A 92 12.20 -6.11 11.17
CA LYS A 92 11.16 -5.14 11.56
C LYS A 92 11.34 -3.79 10.88
N GLN A 93 12.58 -3.29 10.79
CA GLN A 93 12.86 -2.06 10.06
C GLN A 93 12.57 -2.18 8.56
N ASN A 94 12.60 -3.39 8.00
CA ASN A 94 12.23 -3.65 6.61
C ASN A 94 10.72 -3.88 6.38
N THR A 95 9.94 -4.18 7.43
CA THR A 95 8.48 -4.33 7.28
C THR A 95 7.77 -2.99 7.17
N ASP A 96 8.21 -1.97 7.90
CA ASP A 96 7.62 -0.63 7.87
C ASP A 96 7.68 0.04 6.49
N PRO A 97 8.85 0.09 5.79
CA PRO A 97 8.92 0.66 4.46
C PRO A 97 8.18 -0.18 3.42
N LYS A 98 8.18 -1.52 3.52
CA LYS A 98 7.37 -2.38 2.63
C LYS A 98 5.89 -2.12 2.77
N LEU A 99 5.41 -1.92 4.01
CA LEU A 99 4.02 -1.64 4.30
C LEU A 99 3.61 -0.23 3.85
N ASN A 100 4.52 0.75 3.95
CA ASN A 100 4.32 2.10 3.41
C ASN A 100 4.33 2.13 1.88
N ILE A 101 5.21 1.37 1.22
CA ILE A 101 5.21 1.22 -0.24
C ILE A 101 3.92 0.53 -0.71
N ALA A 102 3.48 -0.54 -0.03
CA ALA A 102 2.23 -1.22 -0.36
C ALA A 102 1.01 -0.30 -0.18
N LYS A 103 0.95 0.49 0.91
CA LYS A 103 -0.08 1.50 1.13
C LYS A 103 -0.06 2.59 0.06
N SER A 104 1.13 3.13 -0.26
CA SER A 104 1.28 4.16 -1.29
C SER A 104 0.92 3.65 -2.69
N GLN A 105 1.21 2.38 -3.01
CA GLN A 105 0.78 1.75 -4.27
C GLN A 105 -0.73 1.49 -4.30
N GLN A 106 -1.35 1.18 -3.16
CA GLN A 106 -2.80 1.02 -3.05
C GLN A 106 -3.54 2.36 -3.17
N GLU A 107 -2.97 3.43 -2.61
CA GLU A 107 -3.44 4.81 -2.80
C GLU A 107 -3.22 5.29 -4.24
N ALA A 108 -2.11 4.91 -4.88
CA ALA A 108 -1.86 5.19 -6.29
C ALA A 108 -2.71 4.35 -7.25
N ALA A 109 -3.24 3.20 -6.80
CA ALA A 109 -4.22 2.39 -7.52
C ALA A 109 -5.68 2.83 -7.25
N ALA A 110 -5.90 3.67 -6.23
CA ALA A 110 -7.15 4.40 -6.01
C ALA A 110 -7.29 5.61 -6.96
N VAL A 111 -6.75 5.48 -8.18
CA VAL A 111 -7.21 6.26 -9.32
C VAL A 111 -8.71 6.02 -9.44
N PRO A 112 -9.56 7.05 -9.63
CA PRO A 112 -10.98 6.84 -9.90
C PRO A 112 -11.11 5.76 -10.96
N SER A 113 -11.98 4.78 -10.72
CA SER A 113 -12.06 3.62 -11.59
C SER A 113 -12.21 4.10 -13.04
N LYS A 114 -11.63 3.41 -14.01
CA LYS A 114 -11.76 3.78 -15.43
C LYS A 114 -13.25 3.98 -15.84
N ALA A 115 -14.18 3.38 -15.11
CA ALA A 115 -15.62 3.57 -15.22
C ALA A 115 -16.12 4.95 -14.73
N GLU A 116 -15.56 5.50 -13.65
CA GLU A 116 -15.90 6.84 -13.15
C GLU A 116 -15.38 7.94 -14.08
N LEU A 117 -14.16 7.77 -14.61
CA LEU A 117 -13.59 8.69 -15.59
C LEU A 117 -14.40 8.74 -16.89
N THR A 118 -14.87 7.58 -17.36
CA THR A 118 -15.71 7.50 -18.57
C THR A 118 -17.09 8.10 -18.34
N GLN A 119 -17.70 7.91 -17.18
CA GLN A 119 -18.97 8.57 -16.83
C GLN A 119 -18.84 10.09 -16.78
N ILE A 120 -17.79 10.61 -16.15
CA ILE A 120 -17.54 12.06 -16.08
C ILE A 120 -17.32 12.64 -17.50
N GLU A 121 -16.54 11.95 -18.33
CA GLU A 121 -16.30 12.38 -19.71
C GLU A 121 -17.58 12.39 -20.56
N GLU A 122 -18.47 11.40 -20.39
CA GLU A 122 -19.78 11.39 -21.06
C GLU A 122 -20.71 12.51 -20.59
N LEU A 123 -20.76 12.78 -19.28
CA LEU A 123 -21.56 13.87 -18.73
C LEU A 123 -21.07 15.23 -19.24
N GLN A 124 -19.76 15.46 -19.25
CA GLN A 124 -19.18 16.67 -19.82
C GLN A 124 -19.50 16.83 -21.31
N LYS A 125 -19.41 15.76 -22.11
CA LYS A 125 -19.79 15.78 -23.54
C LYS A 125 -21.27 16.12 -23.74
N LYS A 126 -22.16 15.59 -22.91
CA LYS A 126 -23.60 15.90 -22.97
C LYS A 126 -23.87 17.37 -22.64
N GLU A 127 -23.23 17.91 -21.60
CA GLU A 127 -23.42 19.30 -21.18
C GLU A 127 -22.90 20.29 -22.22
N ILE A 128 -21.69 20.08 -22.76
CA ILE A 128 -21.13 20.90 -23.84
C ILE A 128 -22.08 20.91 -25.04
N LYS A 129 -22.60 19.74 -25.45
CA LYS A 129 -23.54 19.64 -26.58
C LYS A 129 -24.82 20.43 -26.34
N SER A 130 -25.36 20.41 -25.11
CA SER A 130 -26.56 21.17 -24.74
C SER A 130 -26.32 22.69 -24.82
N LEU A 131 -25.19 23.18 -24.30
CA LEU A 131 -24.82 24.59 -24.30
C LEU A 131 -24.54 25.11 -25.72
N THR A 132 -23.87 24.30 -26.53
CA THR A 132 -23.53 24.64 -27.92
C THR A 132 -24.79 24.72 -28.79
N ASN A 133 -25.74 23.81 -28.60
CA ASN A 133 -27.01 23.86 -29.32
C ASN A 133 -27.87 25.06 -28.90
N GLY A 134 -27.92 25.36 -27.60
CA GLY A 134 -28.65 26.53 -27.09
C GLY A 134 -28.05 27.86 -27.55
N SER A 135 -26.73 27.98 -27.61
CA SER A 135 -26.04 29.18 -28.10
C SER A 135 -26.20 29.34 -29.61
N ASN A 136 -26.08 28.26 -30.39
CA ASN A 136 -26.29 28.28 -31.85
C ASN A 136 -27.70 28.76 -32.22
N PHE A 137 -28.72 28.33 -31.48
CA PHE A 137 -30.09 28.79 -31.68
C PHE A 137 -30.18 30.32 -31.51
N LYS A 138 -29.67 30.86 -30.41
CA LYS A 138 -29.67 32.31 -30.14
C LYS A 138 -28.85 33.11 -31.17
N VAL A 139 -27.69 32.60 -31.57
CA VAL A 139 -26.84 33.22 -32.60
C VAL A 139 -27.55 33.26 -33.95
N SER A 140 -28.24 32.17 -34.33
CA SER A 140 -29.00 32.11 -35.57
C SER A 140 -30.18 33.11 -35.59
N GLU A 141 -30.87 33.25 -34.45
CA GLU A 141 -31.99 34.18 -34.30
C GLU A 141 -31.53 35.64 -34.38
N LEU A 142 -30.43 35.99 -33.68
CA LEU A 142 -29.83 37.33 -33.75
C LEU A 142 -29.33 37.65 -35.16
N ARG A 143 -28.71 36.69 -35.85
CA ARG A 143 -28.24 36.87 -37.23
C ARG A 143 -29.39 37.16 -38.19
N SER A 144 -30.54 36.50 -38.01
CA SER A 144 -31.77 36.77 -38.77
C SER A 144 -32.29 38.19 -38.53
N LYS A 145 -32.36 38.62 -37.26
CA LYS A 145 -32.79 39.99 -36.89
C LYS A 145 -31.87 41.06 -37.47
N ILE A 146 -30.54 40.84 -37.45
CA ILE A 146 -29.55 41.76 -38.03
C ILE A 146 -29.70 41.84 -39.56
N LYS A 147 -29.84 40.70 -40.24
CA LYS A 147 -30.02 40.64 -41.70
C LYS A 147 -31.26 41.42 -42.15
N ASN A 148 -32.33 41.34 -41.37
CA ASN A 148 -33.60 42.00 -41.69
C ASN A 148 -33.58 43.51 -41.35
N ALA A 149 -32.85 43.92 -40.30
CA ALA A 149 -32.76 45.33 -39.91
C ALA A 149 -32.04 46.23 -40.94
N GLY A 150 -30.99 45.71 -41.60
CA GLY A 150 -30.23 46.46 -42.60
C GLY A 150 -30.80 46.35 -44.03
N GLY A 151 -31.27 45.16 -44.41
CA GLY A 151 -31.64 44.86 -45.80
C GLY A 151 -32.91 45.57 -46.27
N GLU A 152 -33.96 45.63 -45.45
CA GLU A 152 -35.25 46.22 -45.87
C GLU A 152 -35.20 47.74 -45.98
N ARG A 153 -34.50 48.41 -45.04
CA ARG A 153 -34.28 49.86 -45.11
C ARG A 153 -33.48 50.23 -46.35
N LEU A 154 -32.43 49.46 -46.67
CA LEU A 154 -31.61 49.68 -47.87
C LEU A 154 -32.41 49.43 -49.16
N LYS A 155 -33.20 48.36 -49.24
CA LYS A 155 -34.10 48.10 -50.38
C LYS A 155 -35.10 49.24 -50.59
N SER A 156 -35.71 49.73 -49.51
CA SER A 156 -36.68 50.82 -49.54
C SER A 156 -36.04 52.15 -49.97
N GLN A 157 -34.84 52.46 -49.48
CA GLN A 157 -34.09 53.64 -49.92
C GLN A 157 -33.66 53.54 -51.37
N LYS A 158 -33.19 52.36 -51.83
CA LYS A 158 -32.80 52.13 -53.23
C LYS A 158 -33.97 52.42 -54.18
N LEU A 159 -35.18 51.93 -53.85
CA LEU A 159 -36.39 52.23 -54.62
C LEU A 159 -36.72 53.73 -54.67
N LYS A 160 -36.56 54.46 -53.55
CA LYS A 160 -36.77 55.92 -53.52
C LYS A 160 -35.77 56.65 -54.41
N VAL A 161 -34.48 56.27 -54.34
CA VAL A 161 -33.41 56.86 -55.16
C VAL A 161 -33.66 56.61 -56.64
N THR A 162 -34.09 55.41 -57.04
CA THR A 162 -34.42 55.10 -58.44
C THR A 162 -35.57 55.96 -58.95
N LYS A 163 -36.62 56.17 -58.15
CA LYS A 163 -37.73 57.06 -58.52
C LYS A 163 -37.27 58.49 -58.77
N ILE A 164 -36.44 59.05 -57.88
CA ILE A 164 -35.90 60.41 -58.02
C ILE A 164 -35.02 60.52 -59.27
N LYS A 165 -34.15 59.54 -59.48
CA LYS A 165 -33.27 59.50 -60.66
C LYS A 165 -34.08 59.51 -61.96
N ASN A 166 -35.16 58.71 -62.02
CA ASN A 166 -36.04 58.66 -63.19
C ASN A 166 -36.73 60.01 -63.44
N VAL A 167 -37.24 60.67 -62.41
CA VAL A 167 -37.87 62.01 -62.54
C VAL A 167 -36.86 63.05 -63.02
N SER A 168 -35.63 63.02 -62.50
CA SER A 168 -34.54 63.90 -62.93
C SER A 168 -34.18 63.71 -64.41
N THR A 169 -34.07 62.46 -64.88
CA THR A 169 -33.86 62.19 -66.31
C THR A 169 -35.01 62.68 -67.20
N VAL A 170 -36.26 62.53 -66.77
CA VAL A 170 -37.42 63.03 -67.54
C VAL A 170 -37.40 64.55 -67.62
N PHE A 171 -37.04 65.23 -66.53
CA PHE A 171 -36.92 66.69 -66.50
C PHE A 171 -35.80 67.21 -67.40
N GLU A 172 -34.62 66.58 -67.39
CA GLU A 172 -33.51 66.96 -68.27
C GLU A 172 -33.87 66.75 -69.75
N VAL A 173 -34.53 65.65 -70.09
CA VAL A 173 -35.02 65.41 -71.46
C VAL A 173 -36.05 66.47 -71.86
N ALA A 174 -36.99 66.81 -70.97
CA ALA A 174 -37.98 67.87 -71.24
C ALA A 174 -37.33 69.25 -71.43
N LYS A 175 -36.29 69.57 -70.64
CA LYS A 175 -35.52 70.81 -70.78
C LYS A 175 -34.74 70.86 -72.09
N GLN A 176 -34.17 69.74 -72.53
CA GLN A 176 -33.47 69.65 -73.81
C GLN A 176 -34.42 69.80 -75.01
N VAL A 177 -35.63 69.26 -74.92
CA VAL A 177 -36.68 69.41 -75.96
C VAL A 177 -37.22 70.84 -75.99
N LEU A 178 -37.46 71.47 -74.84
CA LEU A 178 -37.99 72.83 -74.76
C LEU A 178 -36.93 73.92 -75.03
N GLY A 179 -35.66 73.65 -74.75
CA GLY A 179 -34.53 74.55 -75.06
C GLY A 179 -34.12 74.60 -76.54
N GLN A 180 -34.73 73.77 -77.40
CA GLN A 180 -34.55 73.81 -78.86
C GLN A 180 -35.66 74.59 -79.59
N VAL A 181 -36.55 75.29 -78.86
CA VAL A 181 -37.68 76.07 -79.43
C VAL A 181 -37.53 77.58 -79.19
N GLY A 182 -36.30 78.09 -79.14
CA GLY A 182 -36.00 79.52 -79.02
C GLY A 182 -35.15 80.02 -80.18
#